data_AF-A0A3B8NU44-F1
#
_entry.id   AF-A0A3B8NU44-F1
#
_cell.length_a   1.000
_cell.length_b   1.000
_cell.length_c   1.000
_cell.angle_alpha   90.00
_cell.angle_beta   90.00
_cell.angle_gamma   90.00
#
_symmetry.space_group_name_H-M   'P 1'
#
loop_
_entity.id
_entity.type
_entity.pdbx_description
1 polymer ?
#
loop_
_entity_poly.entity_id
_entity_poly.type
_entity_poly.pdbx_seq_one_letter_code
_entity_poly.pdbx_strand_id
1 'polypeptide(L)'
;MASKRPGETYRGEVLSLPLSQDGQVSVYVWPLRILNIKGIGYGGPTIGVDVGNEEIVRFDCHDTPGHWHRGGYDKLGSPGNSHVDFPDDVDRVNIQVDWALSQIKDNGKAFLEEADHSEAGKLLDPAMVRSAIDRIKAHVDANADLRPQAIAENLVQAT
;
A
#
# COMPACT_ATOMS: atom_id res chain seq x y z
N MET A 1 7.85 8.99 2.09
CA MET A 1 8.06 7.74 2.84
C MET A 1 7.00 7.64 3.88
N ALA A 2 6.12 6.66 3.71
CA ALA A 2 5.06 6.40 4.66
C ALA A 2 5.59 6.19 6.08
N SER A 3 5.04 6.93 7.03
CA SER A 3 5.45 6.91 8.43
C SER A 3 4.48 6.09 9.26
N LYS A 4 5.00 5.36 10.26
CA LYS A 4 4.15 4.71 11.26
C LYS A 4 3.35 5.76 12.02
N ARG A 5 2.06 5.50 12.23
CA ARG A 5 1.15 6.40 12.94
C ARG A 5 0.93 5.97 14.39
N PRO A 6 0.84 6.90 15.35
CA PRO A 6 0.43 6.60 16.71
C PRO A 6 -0.92 5.90 16.76
N GLY A 7 -1.05 4.87 17.61
CA GLY A 7 -2.29 4.11 17.78
C GLY A 7 -2.51 2.97 16.77
N GLU A 8 -1.64 2.84 15.76
CA GLU A 8 -1.64 1.71 14.83
C GLU A 8 -0.62 0.65 15.24
N THR A 9 -0.89 -0.61 14.89
CA THR A 9 0.03 -1.73 15.10
C THR A 9 0.62 -2.18 13.77
N TYR A 10 1.93 -2.49 13.77
CA TYR A 10 2.65 -2.94 12.59
C TYR A 10 3.36 -4.25 12.92
N ARG A 11 3.17 -5.29 12.11
CA ARG A 11 3.85 -6.59 12.24
C ARG A 11 4.56 -6.95 10.93
N GLY A 12 5.70 -7.62 11.07
CA GLY A 12 6.62 -7.89 9.98
C GLY A 12 7.53 -6.70 9.66
N GLU A 13 8.64 -6.98 8.99
CA GLU A 13 9.57 -5.95 8.54
C GLU A 13 9.02 -5.20 7.32
N VAL A 14 9.19 -3.89 7.29
CA VAL A 14 8.86 -3.09 6.10
C VAL A 14 9.83 -3.45 4.98
N LEU A 15 9.31 -3.59 3.76
CA LEU A 15 10.12 -3.67 2.56
C LEU A 15 9.92 -2.39 1.74
N SER A 16 11.00 -1.74 1.35
CA SER A 16 10.98 -0.58 0.45
C SER A 16 11.98 -0.80 -0.68
N LEU A 17 11.55 -0.50 -1.91
CA LEU A 17 12.28 -0.80 -3.14
C LEU A 17 12.22 0.39 -4.10
N PRO A 18 13.34 0.73 -4.76
CA PRO A 18 13.32 1.77 -5.79
C PRO A 18 12.55 1.31 -7.02
N LEU A 19 11.80 2.25 -7.62
CA LEU A 19 11.12 2.13 -8.92
C LEU A 19 11.83 2.94 -10.02
N SER A 20 12.77 3.80 -9.64
CA SER A 20 13.62 4.59 -10.54
C SER A 20 15.11 4.37 -10.20
N GLN A 21 15.98 4.57 -11.19
CA GLN A 21 17.42 4.33 -11.05
C GLN A 21 18.09 5.22 -9.99
N ASP A 22 17.61 6.44 -9.83
CA ASP A 22 18.07 7.40 -8.84
C ASP A 22 17.42 7.21 -7.45
N GLY A 23 16.49 6.27 -7.33
CA GLY A 23 15.73 6.02 -6.10
C GLY A 23 14.72 7.11 -5.74
N GLN A 24 14.48 8.10 -6.60
CA GLN A 24 13.51 9.16 -6.34
C GLN A 24 12.10 8.61 -6.17
N VAL A 25 11.71 7.61 -6.98
CA VAL A 25 10.43 6.92 -6.85
C VAL A 25 10.67 5.58 -6.18
N SER A 26 9.88 5.26 -5.17
CA SER A 26 9.97 3.98 -4.46
C SER A 26 8.59 3.41 -4.15
N VAL A 27 8.52 2.10 -4.01
CA VAL A 27 7.36 1.38 -3.48
C VAL A 27 7.72 0.82 -2.11
N TYR A 28 6.74 0.71 -1.23
CA TYR A 28 6.91 0.02 0.03
C TYR A 28 5.72 -0.91 0.32
N VAL A 29 5.94 -1.86 1.23
CA VAL A 29 4.89 -2.66 1.85
C VAL A 29 5.13 -2.83 3.34
N TRP A 30 4.10 -2.60 4.15
CA TRP A 30 3.99 -3.15 5.49
C TRP A 30 3.21 -4.47 5.41
N PRO A 31 3.80 -5.62 5.80
CA PRO A 31 3.12 -6.91 5.67
C PRO A 31 1.81 -6.99 6.44
N LEU A 32 1.77 -6.39 7.63
CA LEU A 32 0.55 -6.21 8.39
C LEU A 32 0.56 -4.86 9.09
N ARG A 33 -0.30 -3.96 8.63
CA ARG A 33 -0.71 -2.75 9.34
C ARG A 33 -2.12 -2.97 9.89
N ILE A 34 -2.32 -2.64 11.16
CA ILE A 34 -3.60 -2.76 11.85
C ILE A 34 -4.04 -1.37 12.31
N LEU A 35 -5.15 -0.92 11.76
CA LEU A 35 -5.85 0.31 12.13
C LEU A 35 -6.96 -0.01 13.12
N ASN A 36 -7.04 0.73 14.23
CA ASN A 36 -8.16 0.64 15.15
C ASN A 36 -9.19 1.73 14.84
N ILE A 37 -10.39 1.32 14.46
CA ILE A 37 -11.54 2.21 14.23
C ILE A 37 -12.58 1.91 15.28
N LYS A 38 -12.80 2.85 16.21
CA LYS A 38 -13.82 2.75 17.27
C LYS A 38 -13.74 1.44 18.07
N GLY A 39 -12.54 0.97 18.37
CA GLY A 39 -12.30 -0.27 19.12
C GLY A 39 -12.21 -1.52 18.26
N ILE A 40 -12.46 -1.44 16.95
CA ILE A 40 -12.39 -2.57 16.03
C ILE A 40 -11.11 -2.48 15.21
N GLY A 41 -10.31 -3.55 15.23
CA GLY A 41 -9.08 -3.62 14.44
C GLY A 41 -9.34 -4.14 13.03
N TYR A 42 -8.87 -3.40 12.02
CA TYR A 42 -8.86 -3.82 10.62
C TYR A 42 -7.41 -3.86 10.16
N GLY A 43 -7.02 -4.90 9.43
CA GLY A 43 -5.63 -4.99 9.04
C GLY A 43 -5.32 -6.02 7.97
N GLY A 44 -4.24 -5.72 7.26
CA GLY A 44 -3.65 -6.51 6.20
C GLY A 44 -2.41 -5.80 5.67
N PRO A 45 -1.89 -6.25 4.52
CA PRO A 45 -0.83 -5.56 3.81
C PRO A 45 -1.24 -4.12 3.46
N THR A 46 -0.35 -3.17 3.68
CA THR A 46 -0.48 -1.80 3.17
C THR A 46 0.68 -1.52 2.24
N ILE A 47 0.36 -1.19 0.99
CA ILE A 47 1.32 -0.94 -0.09
C ILE A 47 1.21 0.53 -0.49
N GLY A 48 2.33 1.21 -0.71
CA GLY A 48 2.27 2.58 -1.22
C GLY A 48 3.46 2.92 -2.12
N VAL A 49 3.31 4.03 -2.85
CA VAL A 49 4.36 4.59 -3.70
C VAL A 49 4.70 5.99 -3.22
N ASP A 50 5.99 6.23 -3.04
CA ASP A 50 6.56 7.49 -2.58
C ASP A 50 7.36 8.17 -3.71
N VAL A 51 7.33 9.50 -3.73
CA VAL A 51 8.30 10.35 -4.45
C VAL A 51 9.10 11.12 -3.42
N GLY A 52 10.37 10.76 -3.26
CA GLY A 52 11.20 11.24 -2.16
C GLY A 52 10.55 10.90 -0.81
N ASN A 53 10.07 11.92 -0.09
CA ASN A 53 9.43 11.75 1.21
C ASN A 53 7.90 11.91 1.19
N GLU A 54 7.28 12.07 0.02
CA GLU A 54 5.84 12.27 -0.13
C GLU A 54 5.16 11.00 -0.63
N GLU A 55 4.13 10.54 0.08
CA GLU A 55 3.32 9.41 -0.35
C GLU A 55 2.24 9.85 -1.35
N ILE A 56 2.25 9.18 -2.50
CA ILE A 56 1.44 9.55 -3.66
C ILE A 56 0.15 8.74 -3.73
N VAL A 57 0.28 7.42 -3.55
CA VAL A 57 -0.82 6.45 -3.58
C VAL A 57 -0.58 5.42 -2.49
N ARG A 58 -1.66 4.97 -1.86
CA ARG A 58 -1.64 3.92 -0.83
C ARG A 58 -2.79 2.95 -1.03
N PHE A 59 -2.55 1.67 -0.90
CA PHE A 59 -3.53 0.59 -0.95
C PHE A 59 -3.57 -0.11 0.42
N ASP A 60 -4.68 0.03 1.13
CA ASP A 60 -4.95 -0.63 2.41
C ASP A 60 -5.72 -1.94 2.14
N CYS A 61 -4.96 -3.01 1.84
CA CYS A 61 -5.48 -4.33 1.44
C CYS A 61 -5.94 -5.12 2.67
N HIS A 62 -7.00 -4.65 3.33
CA HIS A 62 -7.43 -5.09 4.66
C HIS A 62 -8.64 -6.05 4.65
N ASP A 63 -9.01 -6.59 3.50
CA ASP A 63 -10.24 -7.35 3.26
C ASP A 63 -11.47 -6.43 3.32
N THR A 64 -12.25 -6.47 4.42
CA THR A 64 -13.46 -5.67 4.60
C THR A 64 -13.37 -4.85 5.90
N PRO A 65 -13.26 -3.50 5.84
CA PRO A 65 -13.17 -2.67 4.64
C PRO A 65 -11.72 -2.47 4.19
N GLY A 66 -11.39 -2.96 3.00
CA GLY A 66 -10.24 -2.55 2.23
C GLY A 66 -10.59 -1.30 1.42
N HIS A 67 -9.59 -0.44 1.21
CA HIS A 67 -9.72 0.76 0.40
C HIS A 67 -8.34 1.20 -0.08
N TRP A 68 -8.29 2.24 -0.89
CA TRP A 68 -7.06 2.84 -1.33
C TRP A 68 -7.19 4.35 -1.43
N HIS A 69 -6.07 4.99 -1.68
CA HIS A 69 -5.94 6.44 -1.70
C HIS A 69 -5.15 6.89 -2.92
N ARG A 70 -5.64 7.90 -3.64
CA ARG A 70 -4.99 8.49 -4.82
C ARG A 70 -4.91 10.02 -4.73
N GLY A 71 -4.28 10.65 -5.73
CA GLY A 71 -4.24 12.11 -5.88
C GLY A 71 -3.22 12.83 -4.97
N GLY A 72 -2.20 12.12 -4.47
CA GLY A 72 -1.22 12.68 -3.54
C GLY A 72 -1.73 12.59 -2.11
N TYR A 73 -1.67 11.39 -1.53
CA TYR A 73 -2.20 11.11 -0.20
C TYR A 73 -1.76 12.12 0.86
N ASP A 74 -0.46 12.42 0.92
CA ASP A 74 0.08 13.38 1.88
C ASP A 74 -0.34 14.82 1.56
N LYS A 75 -0.43 15.20 0.27
CA LYS A 75 -0.85 16.55 -0.17
C LYS A 75 -2.30 16.85 0.21
N LEU A 76 -3.18 15.85 0.16
CA LEU A 76 -4.60 16.04 0.38
C LEU A 76 -4.98 16.18 1.86
N GLY A 77 -4.05 15.91 2.78
CA GLY A 77 -4.11 16.18 4.21
C GLY A 77 -5.11 15.33 5.00
N SER A 78 -6.40 15.40 4.62
CA SER A 78 -7.49 14.63 5.21
C SER A 78 -7.67 13.31 4.44
N PRO A 79 -7.68 12.14 5.12
CA PRO A 79 -7.81 10.83 4.46
C PRO A 79 -9.05 10.68 3.58
N GLY A 80 -10.15 11.37 3.90
CA GLY A 80 -11.39 11.31 3.12
C GLY A 80 -11.32 11.98 1.75
N ASN A 81 -10.35 12.88 1.52
CA ASN A 81 -10.20 13.56 0.23
C ASN A 81 -9.54 12.67 -0.84
N SER A 82 -8.86 11.61 -0.42
CA SER A 82 -8.14 10.68 -1.29
C SER A 82 -8.76 9.29 -1.33
N HIS A 83 -9.70 8.98 -0.43
CA HIS A 83 -10.33 7.66 -0.27
C HIS A 83 -11.05 7.20 -1.53
N VAL A 84 -10.78 5.96 -1.93
CA VAL A 84 -11.46 5.26 -3.01
C VAL A 84 -11.71 3.82 -2.56
N ASP A 85 -12.92 3.33 -2.77
CA ASP A 85 -13.23 1.92 -2.52
C ASP A 85 -12.57 1.04 -3.59
N PHE A 86 -12.25 -0.20 -3.22
CA PHE A 86 -11.89 -1.20 -4.21
C PHE A 86 -13.10 -1.53 -5.11
N PRO A 87 -12.86 -2.02 -6.35
CA PRO A 87 -13.93 -2.63 -7.15
C PRO A 87 -14.64 -3.76 -6.39
N ASP A 88 -15.92 -4.00 -6.69
CA ASP A 88 -16.77 -4.96 -5.98
C ASP A 88 -16.19 -6.39 -5.92
N ASP A 89 -15.40 -6.79 -6.92
CA ASP A 89 -14.76 -8.11 -7.01
C ASP A 89 -13.36 -8.19 -6.37
N VAL A 90 -12.91 -7.11 -5.73
CA VAL A 90 -11.60 -6.95 -5.09
C VAL A 90 -11.78 -6.85 -3.57
N ASP A 91 -12.39 -7.87 -2.99
CA ASP A 91 -12.89 -7.90 -1.60
C ASP A 91 -11.99 -8.71 -0.63
N ARG A 92 -11.12 -9.60 -1.12
CA ARG A 92 -10.20 -10.39 -0.28
C ARG A 92 -8.78 -9.84 -0.30
N VAL A 93 -8.04 -10.02 0.80
CA VAL A 93 -6.66 -9.52 0.96
C VAL A 93 -5.76 -9.86 -0.22
N ASN A 94 -5.72 -11.14 -0.63
CA ASN A 94 -4.84 -11.57 -1.72
C ASN A 94 -5.24 -10.97 -3.07
N ILE A 95 -6.55 -10.80 -3.31
CA ILE A 95 -7.09 -10.17 -4.52
C ILE A 95 -6.76 -8.68 -4.52
N GLN A 96 -6.94 -8.00 -3.39
CA GLN A 96 -6.57 -6.59 -3.19
C GLN A 96 -5.07 -6.35 -3.42
N VAL A 97 -4.20 -7.23 -2.89
CA VAL A 97 -2.75 -7.14 -3.11
C VAL A 97 -2.41 -7.31 -4.60
N ASP A 98 -2.92 -8.35 -5.25
CA ASP A 98 -2.66 -8.58 -6.68
C ASP A 98 -3.17 -7.42 -7.55
N TRP A 99 -4.36 -6.91 -7.23
CA TRP A 99 -4.93 -5.75 -7.89
C TRP A 99 -4.08 -4.49 -7.67
N ALA A 100 -3.70 -4.16 -6.44
CA ALA A 100 -2.87 -3.00 -6.13
C ALA A 100 -1.53 -3.03 -6.87
N LEU A 101 -0.87 -4.19 -6.92
CA LEU A 101 0.39 -4.37 -7.64
C LEU A 101 0.21 -4.19 -9.16
N SER A 102 -0.90 -4.68 -9.73
CA SER A 102 -1.23 -4.41 -11.14
C SER A 102 -1.45 -2.93 -11.41
N GLN A 103 -2.09 -2.20 -10.48
CA GLN A 103 -2.30 -0.75 -10.63
C GLN A 103 -0.98 0.01 -10.61
N ILE A 104 -0.05 -0.36 -9.73
CA ILE A 104 1.29 0.25 -9.71
C ILE A 104 2.01 0.01 -11.04
N LYS A 105 1.93 -1.21 -11.57
CA LYS A 105 2.55 -1.58 -12.84
C LYS A 105 1.98 -0.82 -14.03
N ASP A 106 0.66 -0.80 -14.14
CA ASP A 106 -0.03 -0.39 -15.36
C ASP A 106 -0.41 1.10 -15.33
N ASN A 107 -0.63 1.66 -14.13
CA ASN A 107 -1.11 3.03 -13.90
C ASN A 107 -0.16 3.89 -13.05
N GLY A 108 1.01 3.38 -12.62
CA GLY A 108 1.93 4.11 -11.74
C GLY A 108 2.33 5.50 -12.23
N LYS A 109 2.58 5.65 -13.54
CA LYS A 109 2.88 6.96 -14.14
C LYS A 109 1.69 7.92 -14.02
N ALA A 110 0.47 7.45 -14.28
CA ALA A 110 -0.73 8.27 -14.20
C ALA A 110 -1.01 8.73 -12.75
N PHE A 111 -0.77 7.87 -11.75
CA PHE A 111 -0.88 8.27 -10.35
C PHE A 111 0.11 9.36 -9.96
N LEU A 112 1.34 9.29 -10.46
CA LEU A 112 2.34 10.33 -10.25
C LEU A 112 1.95 11.65 -10.92
N GLU A 113 1.47 11.60 -12.16
CA GLU A 113 0.98 12.78 -12.88
C GLU A 113 -0.22 13.44 -12.17
N GLU A 114 -1.19 12.64 -11.73
CA GLU A 114 -2.35 13.12 -10.96
C GLU A 114 -1.96 13.84 -9.67
N ALA A 115 -0.87 13.42 -9.04
CA ALA A 115 -0.35 14.04 -7.82
C ALA A 115 0.65 15.17 -8.11
N ASP A 116 0.68 15.75 -9.31
CA ASP A 116 1.61 16.80 -9.75
C ASP A 116 3.10 16.40 -9.72
N HIS A 117 3.41 15.11 -9.92
CA HIS A 117 4.77 14.55 -9.97
C HIS A 117 5.11 13.97 -11.35
N SER A 118 4.67 14.64 -12.42
CA SER A 118 4.86 14.17 -13.80
C SER A 118 6.32 13.93 -14.19
N GLU A 119 7.27 14.73 -13.66
CA GLU A 119 8.70 14.50 -13.91
C GLU A 119 9.20 13.21 -13.26
N ALA A 120 8.77 12.91 -12.03
CA ALA A 120 9.10 11.63 -11.38
C ALA A 120 8.47 10.45 -12.12
N GLY A 121 7.27 10.62 -12.69
CA GLY A 121 6.63 9.63 -13.56
C GLY A 121 7.44 9.25 -14.79
N LYS A 122 8.30 10.14 -15.31
CA LYS A 122 9.22 9.84 -16.43
C LYS A 122 10.42 8.99 -16.01
N LEU A 123 10.73 8.94 -14.71
CA LEU A 123 11.87 8.22 -14.16
C LEU A 123 11.55 6.76 -13.81
N LEU A 124 10.27 6.37 -13.83
CA LEU A 124 9.86 4.99 -13.63
C LEU A 124 10.56 4.06 -14.62
N ASP A 125 11.34 3.13 -14.10
CA ASP A 125 12.01 2.10 -14.88
C ASP A 125 11.10 0.84 -14.92
N PRO A 126 10.59 0.43 -16.10
CA PRO A 126 9.67 -0.70 -16.19
C PRO A 126 10.26 -2.03 -15.69
N ALA A 127 11.57 -2.24 -15.80
CA ALA A 127 12.21 -3.45 -15.30
C ALA A 127 12.33 -3.42 -13.77
N MET A 128 12.65 -2.26 -13.19
CA MET A 128 12.66 -2.08 -11.73
C MET A 128 11.26 -2.22 -11.14
N VAL A 129 10.22 -1.66 -11.79
CA VAL A 129 8.83 -1.81 -11.35
C VAL A 129 8.42 -3.28 -11.30
N ARG A 130 8.69 -4.06 -12.36
CA ARG A 130 8.41 -5.50 -12.37
C ARG A 130 9.16 -6.23 -11.27
N SER A 131 10.46 -5.99 -11.13
CA SER A 131 11.27 -6.61 -10.09
C SER A 131 10.81 -6.25 -8.68
N ALA A 132 10.34 -5.02 -8.46
CA ALA A 132 9.86 -4.57 -7.16
C ALA A 132 8.53 -5.23 -6.80
N ILE A 133 7.61 -5.35 -7.78
CA ILE A 133 6.34 -6.06 -7.62
C ILE A 133 6.56 -7.52 -7.24
N ASP A 134 7.44 -8.24 -7.94
CA ASP A 134 7.72 -9.65 -7.64
C ASP A 134 8.27 -9.82 -6.21
N ARG A 135 9.14 -8.89 -5.78
CA ARG A 135 9.71 -8.90 -4.44
C ARG A 135 8.69 -8.54 -3.36
N ILE A 136 7.79 -7.60 -3.61
CA ILE A 136 6.69 -7.28 -2.69
C ILE A 136 5.77 -8.50 -2.54
N LYS A 137 5.39 -9.14 -3.64
CA LYS A 137 4.55 -10.34 -3.60
C LYS A 137 5.20 -11.44 -2.76
N ALA A 138 6.46 -11.75 -3.04
CA ALA A 138 7.22 -12.72 -2.25
C ALA A 138 7.33 -12.34 -0.76
N HIS A 139 7.48 -11.05 -0.45
CA HIS A 139 7.54 -10.57 0.94
C HIS A 139 6.21 -10.67 1.66
N VAL A 140 5.10 -10.36 0.99
CA VAL A 140 3.73 -10.57 1.52
C VAL A 140 3.50 -12.06 1.78
N ASP A 141 3.84 -12.93 0.83
CA ASP A 141 3.70 -14.38 0.96
C ASP A 141 4.52 -14.93 2.13
N ALA A 142 5.76 -14.44 2.31
CA ALA A 142 6.63 -14.84 3.42
C ALA A 142 6.11 -14.42 4.80
N ASN A 143 5.15 -13.50 4.86
CA ASN A 143 4.54 -12.98 6.09
C ASN A 143 3.03 -13.27 6.15
N ALA A 144 2.53 -14.23 5.37
CA ALA A 144 1.10 -14.52 5.24
C ALA A 144 0.43 -15.01 6.53
N ASP A 145 1.21 -15.48 7.51
CA ASP A 145 0.76 -15.97 8.81
C ASP A 145 0.42 -14.83 9.81
N LEU A 146 0.94 -13.62 9.59
CA LEU A 146 0.77 -12.50 10.52
C LEU A 146 -0.71 -12.12 10.72
N ARG A 147 -1.51 -12.07 9.65
CA ARG A 147 -2.94 -11.69 9.76
C ARG A 147 -3.76 -12.76 10.49
N PRO A 148 -3.68 -14.06 10.14
CA PRO A 148 -4.29 -15.12 10.94
C PRO A 148 -3.91 -15.10 12.42
N GLN A 149 -2.63 -14.85 12.76
CA GLN A 149 -2.19 -14.70 14.14
C GLN A 149 -2.85 -13.51 14.83
N ALA A 150 -2.88 -12.34 14.18
CA ALA A 150 -3.53 -11.15 14.72
C ALA A 150 -5.04 -11.33 14.92
N ILE A 151 -5.72 -12.11 14.06
CA ILE A 151 -7.12 -12.50 14.26
C ILE A 151 -7.27 -13.40 15.49
N ALA A 152 -6.42 -14.42 15.64
CA ALA A 152 -6.43 -15.31 16.80
C ALA A 152 -6.18 -14.57 18.13
N GLU A 153 -5.42 -13.48 18.08
CA GLU A 153 -5.14 -12.59 19.20
C GLU A 153 -6.23 -11.51 19.42
N ASN A 154 -7.30 -11.50 18.62
CA ASN A 154 -8.37 -10.49 18.63
C ASN A 154 -7.90 -9.05 18.35
N LEU A 155 -6.77 -8.90 17.64
CA LEU A 155 -6.26 -7.59 17.21
C LEU A 155 -6.84 -7.15 15.86
N VAL A 156 -7.25 -8.11 15.04
CA VAL A 156 -7.95 -7.89 13.76
C VAL A 156 -9.30 -8.59 13.83
N GLN A 157 -10.35 -7.91 13.39
CA GLN A 157 -11.67 -8.51 13.25
C GLN A 157 -11.62 -9.61 12.19
N ALA A 158 -12.15 -10.78 12.53
CA ALA A 158 -12.36 -11.83 11.55
C ALA A 158 -13.42 -11.37 10.54
N THR A 159 -13.06 -11.41 9.25
CA THR A 159 -13.90 -11.06 8.10
C THR A 159 -13.85 -12.17 7.07
#